data_AF-D7BLR5-F1
#
_entry.id   AF-D7BLR5-F1
#
_cell.length_a   1.000
_cell.length_b   1.000
_cell.length_c   1.000
_cell.angle_alpha   90.00
_cell.angle_beta   90.00
_cell.angle_gamma   90.00
#
_symmetry.space_group_name_H-M   'P 1'
#
loop_
_entity.id
_entity.type
_entity.pdbx_description
1 polymer ?
#
loop_
_entity_poly.entity_id
_entity_poly.type
_entity_poly.pdbx_seq_one_letter_code
_entity_poly.pdbx_strand_id
1 'polypeptide(L)' 'MYRALWKILPGPTWFKAIEALLLLAGVVFVLFQYVYPWVYYNTNWFDTTVG' A
#
# COMPACT_ATOMS: atom_id res chain seq x y z
N MET A 1 -4.14 -27.61 -3.29
CA MET A 1 -3.09 -26.60 -3.63
C MET A 1 -3.37 -25.19 -3.09
N TYR A 2 -4.51 -24.89 -2.46
CA TYR A 2 -4.71 -23.66 -1.66
C TYR A 2 -4.34 -23.79 -0.16
N ARG A 3 -4.10 -25.01 0.33
CA ARG A 3 -3.80 -25.30 1.75
C ARG A 3 -2.41 -24.86 2.21
N ALA A 4 -1.45 -24.64 1.30
CA ALA A 4 -0.10 -24.25 1.67
C ALA A 4 -0.03 -22.78 2.10
N LEU A 5 -0.69 -21.88 1.36
CA LEU A 5 -0.80 -20.45 1.73
C LEU A 5 -1.51 -20.27 3.08
N TRP A 6 -2.53 -21.10 3.33
CA TRP A 6 -3.33 -21.06 4.55
C TRP A 6 -2.67 -21.70 5.78
N LYS A 7 -1.46 -22.22 5.66
CA LYS A 7 -0.69 -22.75 6.79
C LYS A 7 0.44 -21.83 7.27
N ILE A 8 0.91 -20.92 6.42
CA ILE A 8 2.02 -20.01 6.73
C ILE A 8 1.57 -18.86 7.64
N LEU A 9 0.35 -18.37 7.44
CA LEU A 9 -0.19 -17.30 8.29
C LEU A 9 -0.73 -17.88 9.61
N PRO A 10 -0.23 -17.48 10.79
CA PRO A 10 -0.79 -17.88 12.07
C PRO A 10 -2.11 -17.14 12.30
N GLY A 11 -3.19 -17.88 12.54
CA GLY A 11 -4.50 -17.31 12.92
C GLY A 11 -5.68 -17.73 12.04
N PRO A 12 -6.91 -17.48 12.51
CA PRO A 12 -8.13 -17.78 11.78
C PRO A 12 -8.21 -17.04 10.45
N THR A 13 -8.95 -17.60 9.49
CA THR A 13 -9.18 -17.08 8.14
C THR A 13 -9.36 -15.56 8.04
N TRP A 14 -10.13 -15.00 8.98
CA TRP A 14 -10.43 -13.57 9.02
C TRP A 14 -9.21 -12.73 9.40
N PHE A 15 -8.35 -13.22 10.30
CA PHE A 15 -7.14 -12.51 10.69
C PHE A 15 -6.17 -12.32 9.53
N LYS A 16 -6.07 -13.34 8.66
CA LYS A 16 -5.25 -13.28 7.43
C LYS A 16 -5.78 -12.25 6.43
N ALA A 17 -7.11 -12.16 6.31
CA ALA A 17 -7.73 -11.16 5.46
C ALA A 17 -7.44 -9.74 5.96
N ILE A 18 -7.52 -9.53 7.29
CA ILE A 18 -7.18 -8.24 7.91
C ILE A 18 -5.71 -7.90 7.71
N GLU A 19 -4.79 -8.84 7.91
CA GLU A 19 -3.35 -8.63 7.72
C GLU A 19 -3.00 -8.27 6.27
N ALA A 20 -3.59 -8.98 5.30
CA ALA A 20 -3.42 -8.65 3.89
C ALA A 20 -3.97 -7.25 3.54
N LEU A 21 -5.10 -6.87 4.14
CA LEU A 21 -5.69 -5.54 4.00
C LEU A 21 -4.80 -4.46 4.62
N LEU A 22 -4.21 -4.74 5.79
CA LEU A 22 -3.25 -3.87 6.46
C LEU A 22 -1.98 -3.66 5.64
N LEU A 23 -1.43 -4.72 5.04
CA LEU A 23 -0.28 -4.61 4.16
C LEU A 23 -0.61 -3.75 2.94
N LEU A 24 -1.77 -3.96 2.32
CA LEU A 24 -2.22 -3.15 1.19
C LEU A 24 -2.42 -1.69 1.60
N ALA A 25 -3.08 -1.44 2.72
CA ALA A 25 -3.25 -0.10 3.27
C ALA A 25 -1.91 0.56 3.60
N GLY A 26 -0.94 -0.19 4.13
CA GLY A 26 0.40 0.27 4.41
C GLY A 26 1.16 0.68 3.14
N VAL A 27 1.06 -0.12 2.07
CA VAL A 27 1.65 0.22 0.76
C VAL A 27 1.03 1.51 0.22
N VAL A 28 -0.31 1.62 0.22
CA VAL A 28 -1.01 2.82 -0.23
C VAL A 28 -0.59 4.03 0.62
N PHE A 29 -0.53 3.88 1.93
CA PHE A 29 -0.10 4.95 2.85
C PHE A 29 1.32 5.42 2.54
N VAL A 30 2.26 4.49 2.34
CA VAL A 30 3.65 4.85 1.98
C VAL A 30 3.70 5.54 0.62
N LEU A 31 2.90 5.09 -0.35
CA LEU A 31 2.83 5.73 -1.66
C LEU A 31 2.35 7.19 -1.54
N PHE A 32 1.28 7.44 -0.78
CA PHE A 32 0.75 8.78 -0.61
C PHE A 32 1.63 9.67 0.28
N GLN A 33 2.22 9.14 1.33
CA GLN A 33 2.98 9.93 2.31
C GLN A 33 4.43 10.19 1.88
N TYR A 34 5.04 9.31 1.09
CA TYR A 34 6.46 9.40 0.70
C TYR A 34 6.67 9.46 -0.80
N VAL A 35 6.03 8.59 -1.58
CA VAL A 35 6.24 8.57 -3.04
C VAL A 35 5.63 9.81 -3.68
N TYR A 36 4.41 10.19 -3.30
CA TYR A 36 3.75 11.35 -3.88
C TYR A 36 4.51 12.67 -3.63
N PRO A 37 4.96 13.02 -2.41
CA PRO A 37 5.79 14.21 -2.20
C PRO A 37 7.11 14.14 -2.99
N TRP A 38 7.76 12.98 -3.02
CA TRP A 38 8.98 12.81 -3.81
C TRP A 38 8.72 13.07 -5.30
N VAL A 39 7.66 12.51 -5.88
CA VAL A 39 7.29 12.78 -7.27
C VAL A 39 6.95 14.27 -7.46
N TYR A 40 6.14 14.85 -6.57
CA TYR A 40 5.73 16.26 -6.64
C TYR A 40 6.92 17.22 -6.66
N TYR A 41 7.95 16.99 -5.83
CA TYR A 41 9.12 17.87 -5.79
C TYR A 41 10.13 17.62 -6.91
N ASN A 42 10.21 16.39 -7.46
CA ASN A 42 11.23 16.02 -8.44
C ASN A 42 10.70 15.99 -9.87
N THR A 43 9.39 16.10 -10.08
CA THR A 43 8.77 16.03 -11.40
C THR A 43 7.82 17.22 -11.59
N ASN A 44 7.98 17.95 -12.69
CA ASN A 44 7.09 19.06 -13.08
C ASN A 44 5.77 18.55 -13.67
N TRP A 45 5.22 17.45 -13.16
CA TRP A 45 3.98 16.85 -13.69
C TRP A 45 2.73 17.58 -13.21
N PHE A 46 2.88 18.49 -12.24
CA PHE A 46 1.80 19.20 -11.57
C PHE A 46 1.95 20.72 -11.72
N ASP A 47 2.28 21.20 -12.92
CA ASP A 47 2.31 22.63 -13.23
C ASP A 47 0.91 23.23 -13.01
N THR A 48 0.76 24.02 -11.95
CA THR A 48 -0.41 24.86 -11.73
C THR A 48 -0.19 26.17 -12.47
N THR A 49 -0.63 26.25 -13.73
CA THR A 49 -0.50 27.42 -14.64
C THR A 49 -1.20 28.70 -14.14
N VAL A 50 -1.69 28.74 -12.91
CA VAL A 50 -2.30 29.92 -12.29
C VAL A 50 -1.56 30.25 -11.00
N GLY A 51 -0.52 31.07 -11.16
CA GLY A 51 0.03 31.96 -10.13
C GLY A 51 -0.28 33.40 -10.51
#